data_AF-A0A413FTX2-F1
#
_entry.id   AF-A0A413FTX2-F1
#
_cell.length_a   1.000
_cell.length_b   1.000
_cell.length_c   1.000
_cell.angle_alpha   90.00
_cell.angle_beta   90.00
_cell.angle_gamma   90.00
#
_symmetry.space_group_name_H-M   'P 1'
#
loop_
_entity.id
_entity.type
_entity.pdbx_description
1 polymer ?
#
loop_
_entity_poly.entity_id
_entity_poly.type
_entity_poly.pdbx_seq_one_letter_code
_entity_poly.pdbx_strand_id
1 'polypeptide(L)'
;MARKKRKTLILIILSTLLLAGPGVVDIANAESISSFIPTDFEQQSVSSTLNSSDSINDGSAQESVKWNQGWNSFDGNWFYVDSVNPVSLHSGWLYTNGAWYWLDPSTHAMAIGLHECNGSAYWFDASGAMATGWVLDGGTWYYATGSGALASGWLNLNGTWYWLDPSTHVMATGLHGCNGSMYWFNGSGSMATGWVLDGGTWYYATGSGALASGWAYVGGAWYWLDPSTHAMVTGVQQIDGAQYSFASNGAWLG
;
A
#
# COMPACT_ATOMS: atom_id res chain seq x y z
N MET A 1 66.43 -22.59 9.60
CA MET A 1 65.02 -23.00 9.83
C MET A 1 64.23 -21.74 10.20
N ALA A 2 63.63 -21.05 9.23
CA ALA A 2 62.90 -19.80 9.44
C ALA A 2 61.53 -19.89 8.77
N ARG A 3 60.48 -19.94 9.59
CA ARG A 3 59.10 -20.21 9.17
C ARG A 3 58.42 -18.88 8.82
N LYS A 4 58.34 -18.57 7.53
CA LYS A 4 57.67 -17.38 6.97
C LYS A 4 56.16 -17.50 7.21
N LYS A 5 55.62 -16.80 8.23
CA LYS A 5 54.18 -16.74 8.49
C LYS A 5 53.49 -15.93 7.38
N ARG A 6 52.65 -16.58 6.58
CA ARG A 6 51.74 -15.91 5.64
C ARG A 6 50.60 -15.28 6.46
N LYS A 7 50.49 -13.94 6.44
CA LYS A 7 49.31 -13.22 6.93
C LYS A 7 48.32 -13.14 5.78
N THR A 8 47.24 -13.90 5.87
CA THR A 8 46.08 -13.78 4.97
C THR A 8 45.34 -12.49 5.33
N LEU A 9 45.31 -11.54 4.42
CA LEU A 9 44.56 -10.30 4.54
C LEU A 9 43.12 -10.59 4.10
N ILE A 10 42.21 -10.75 5.06
CA ILE A 10 40.77 -10.82 4.78
C ILE A 10 40.26 -9.38 4.72
N LEU A 11 39.91 -8.93 3.53
CA LEU A 11 39.30 -7.63 3.29
C LEU A 11 37.82 -7.73 3.67
N ILE A 12 37.47 -7.29 4.89
CA ILE A 12 36.07 -7.14 5.31
C ILE A 12 35.58 -5.82 4.71
N ILE A 13 34.83 -5.90 3.62
CA ILE A 13 34.10 -4.75 3.08
C ILE A 13 32.90 -4.54 4.01
N LEU A 14 33.08 -3.67 4.98
CA LEU A 14 32.01 -3.16 5.83
C LEU A 14 31.28 -2.08 5.05
N SER A 15 30.39 -2.47 4.14
CA SER A 15 29.41 -1.52 3.59
C SER A 15 28.37 -1.24 4.66
N THR A 16 28.51 -0.08 5.29
CA THR A 16 27.43 0.58 6.02
C THR A 16 26.25 0.76 5.08
N LEU A 17 25.24 -0.10 5.21
CA LEU A 17 23.93 0.11 4.64
C LEU A 17 23.31 1.26 5.44
N LEU A 18 23.38 2.47 4.88
CA LEU A 18 22.69 3.63 5.42
C LEU A 18 21.19 3.39 5.20
N LEU A 19 20.53 2.85 6.24
CA LEU A 19 19.09 2.74 6.31
C LEU A 19 18.52 4.15 6.53
N ALA A 20 18.42 4.92 5.46
CA ALA A 20 17.58 6.10 5.41
C ALA A 20 16.29 5.69 4.68
N GLY A 21 15.39 5.03 5.40
CA GLY A 21 14.00 4.96 4.95
C GLY A 21 13.43 6.38 4.96
N PRO A 22 12.65 6.80 3.94
CA PRO A 22 11.91 8.05 4.04
C PRO A 22 10.94 7.98 5.22
N GLY A 23 10.86 9.10 5.92
CA GLY A 23 10.32 9.23 7.27
C GLY A 23 8.85 8.81 7.40
N VAL A 24 8.54 8.38 8.61
CA VAL A 24 7.19 8.22 9.12
C VAL A 24 6.45 9.53 8.94
N VAL A 25 5.44 9.57 8.09
CA VAL A 25 4.43 10.62 8.13
C VAL A 25 3.41 10.19 9.19
N ASP A 26 3.47 10.85 10.34
CA ASP A 26 2.47 10.72 11.39
C ASP A 26 1.09 11.04 10.84
N ILE A 27 0.10 10.17 11.11
CA ILE A 27 -1.24 10.18 10.50
C ILE A 27 -2.08 11.39 10.99
N ALA A 28 -1.51 12.28 11.80
CA ALA A 28 -2.18 13.46 12.34
C ALA A 28 -2.12 14.70 11.43
N ASN A 29 -1.22 14.74 10.44
CA ASN A 29 -0.94 15.97 9.69
C ASN A 29 -0.53 15.76 8.22
N ALA A 30 -1.08 14.75 7.54
CA ALA A 30 -0.88 14.61 6.10
C ALA A 30 -1.52 15.79 5.35
N GLU A 31 -0.74 16.83 5.07
CA GLU A 31 -1.15 17.90 4.16
C GLU A 31 -1.37 17.32 2.76
N SER A 32 -2.38 17.84 2.07
CA SER A 32 -2.62 17.53 0.66
C SER A 32 -1.33 17.74 -0.12
N ILE A 33 -0.84 16.70 -0.79
CA ILE A 33 0.27 16.83 -1.72
C ILE A 33 -0.25 17.65 -2.91
N SER A 34 -0.09 18.96 -2.85
CA SER A 34 -0.16 19.83 -4.02
C SER A 34 1.03 19.46 -4.89
N SER A 35 0.79 18.60 -5.88
CA SER A 35 1.80 18.19 -6.83
C SER A 35 2.22 19.40 -7.66
N PHE A 36 3.42 19.90 -7.39
CA PHE A 36 4.16 20.69 -8.37
C PHE A 36 4.40 19.79 -9.58
N ILE A 37 3.81 20.18 -10.70
CA ILE A 37 4.13 19.64 -12.02
C ILE A 37 5.64 19.84 -12.23
N PRO A 38 6.41 18.80 -12.58
CA PRO A 38 7.73 19.00 -13.16
C PRO A 38 7.53 19.66 -14.54
N THR A 39 7.63 20.98 -14.61
CA THR A 39 7.48 21.75 -15.86
C THR A 39 8.73 21.79 -16.73
N ASP A 40 9.80 21.08 -16.37
CA ASP A 40 11.02 21.01 -17.20
C ASP A 40 11.24 19.58 -17.73
N PHE A 41 10.38 19.18 -18.64
CA PHE A 41 10.77 18.28 -19.72
C PHE A 41 10.51 19.04 -21.01
N GLU A 42 11.54 19.18 -21.86
CA GLU A 42 11.39 19.82 -23.17
C GLU A 42 10.21 19.20 -23.93
N GLN A 43 9.09 19.93 -23.95
CA GLN A 43 7.98 19.67 -24.84
C GLN A 43 8.42 20.05 -26.25
N GLN A 44 8.97 19.11 -26.99
CA GLN A 44 8.97 19.23 -28.45
C GLN A 44 7.59 18.86 -28.95
N SER A 45 6.66 19.82 -28.85
CA SER A 45 5.39 19.77 -29.56
C SER A 45 5.66 19.96 -31.06
N VAL A 46 5.26 18.99 -31.88
CA VAL A 46 5.31 19.15 -33.33
C VAL A 46 4.00 19.79 -33.78
N SER A 47 4.07 21.06 -34.17
CA SER A 47 2.95 21.80 -34.79
C SER A 47 2.74 21.32 -36.22
N SER A 48 1.49 21.00 -36.58
CA SER A 48 1.09 20.67 -37.95
C SER A 48 0.78 21.94 -38.75
N THR A 49 1.77 22.50 -39.44
CA THR A 49 1.51 23.51 -40.48
C THR A 49 1.27 22.82 -41.82
N LEU A 50 0.01 22.68 -42.22
CA LEU A 50 -0.36 22.30 -43.58
C LEU A 50 -0.12 23.49 -44.52
N ASN A 51 0.89 23.38 -45.38
CA ASN A 51 1.03 24.29 -46.53
C ASN A 51 0.42 23.62 -47.76
N SER A 52 -0.59 24.27 -48.33
CA SER A 52 -1.32 23.79 -49.51
C SER A 52 -0.56 24.16 -50.78
N SER A 53 0.24 23.23 -51.29
CA SER A 53 0.50 23.02 -52.72
C SER A 53 1.55 21.92 -52.86
N ASP A 54 1.10 20.68 -53.11
CA ASP A 54 1.52 19.93 -54.30
C ASP A 54 0.95 18.49 -54.29
N SER A 55 0.21 18.21 -55.37
CA SER A 55 -0.14 16.92 -55.99
C SER A 55 -0.31 15.66 -55.12
N ILE A 56 -1.55 15.18 -55.12
CA ILE A 56 -2.01 13.84 -54.72
C ILE A 56 -1.15 12.76 -55.38
N ASN A 57 -0.40 12.01 -54.57
CA ASN A 57 0.06 10.67 -54.92
C ASN A 57 -0.66 9.68 -54.00
N ASP A 58 -1.47 8.82 -54.61
CA ASP A 58 -2.20 7.73 -53.95
C ASP A 58 -1.20 6.64 -53.54
N GLY A 59 -0.89 6.65 -52.26
CA GLY A 59 -0.18 5.61 -51.54
C GLY A 59 -0.27 6.03 -50.09
N SER A 60 -1.06 5.32 -49.29
CA SER A 60 -1.24 5.61 -47.87
C SER A 60 0.11 5.59 -47.15
N ALA A 61 0.77 6.74 -47.08
CA ALA A 61 1.90 6.96 -46.22
C ALA A 61 1.35 6.91 -44.79
N GLN A 62 1.35 5.72 -44.19
CA GLN A 62 1.36 5.64 -42.75
C GLN A 62 2.60 6.43 -42.31
N GLU A 63 2.38 7.60 -41.73
CA GLU A 63 3.43 8.33 -41.03
C GLU A 63 4.08 7.35 -40.06
N SER A 64 5.34 7.00 -40.32
CA SER A 64 6.08 6.13 -39.41
C SER A 64 6.25 6.91 -38.11
N VAL A 65 5.72 6.36 -37.00
CA VAL A 65 5.96 6.90 -35.67
C VAL A 65 7.48 7.02 -35.49
N LYS A 66 7.96 8.26 -35.35
CA LYS A 66 9.38 8.54 -35.11
C LYS A 66 9.66 8.30 -33.63
N TRP A 67 10.26 7.16 -33.33
CA TRP A 67 10.67 6.81 -31.98
C TRP A 67 11.98 7.50 -31.62
N ASN A 68 12.03 8.10 -30.42
CA ASN A 68 13.26 8.52 -29.78
C ASN A 68 13.73 7.43 -28.82
N GLN A 69 15.04 7.34 -28.54
CA GLN A 69 15.49 6.45 -27.47
C GLN A 69 15.00 6.99 -26.10
N GLY A 70 14.56 6.10 -25.23
CA GLY A 70 13.98 6.46 -23.93
C GLY A 70 12.46 6.66 -23.97
N TRP A 71 11.94 7.58 -23.17
CA TRP A 71 10.50 7.80 -22.99
C TRP A 71 9.85 8.43 -24.22
N ASN A 72 8.75 7.83 -24.66
CA ASN A 72 7.90 8.34 -25.73
C ASN A 72 6.44 8.25 -25.29
N SER A 73 5.61 9.22 -25.70
CA SER A 73 4.17 9.17 -25.49
C SER A 73 3.44 9.05 -26.82
N PHE A 74 2.46 8.14 -26.87
CA PHE A 74 1.60 7.92 -28.02
C PHE A 74 0.19 7.55 -27.55
N ASP A 75 -0.82 8.22 -28.11
CA ASP A 75 -2.24 7.98 -27.81
C ASP A 75 -2.55 7.94 -26.30
N GLY A 76 -1.99 8.90 -25.55
CA GLY A 76 -2.17 9.02 -24.11
C GLY A 76 -1.40 8.01 -23.25
N ASN A 77 -0.65 7.09 -23.86
CA ASN A 77 0.16 6.09 -23.16
C ASN A 77 1.65 6.44 -23.22
N TRP A 78 2.42 5.95 -22.26
CA TRP A 78 3.88 6.10 -22.22
C TRP A 78 4.57 4.78 -22.48
N PHE A 79 5.65 4.83 -23.24
CA PHE A 79 6.48 3.68 -23.61
C PHE A 79 7.95 4.04 -23.42
N TYR A 80 8.79 3.04 -23.15
CA TYR A 80 10.23 3.23 -23.13
C TYR A 80 10.89 2.47 -24.29
N VAL A 81 11.71 3.17 -25.08
CA VAL A 81 12.39 2.61 -26.26
C VAL A 81 13.86 2.35 -25.90
N ASP A 82 14.25 1.08 -25.87
CA ASP A 82 15.64 0.67 -25.60
C ASP A 82 16.57 0.95 -26.79
N SER A 83 16.07 0.78 -28.01
CA SER A 83 16.78 1.01 -29.28
C SER A 83 15.82 1.50 -30.36
N VAL A 84 16.28 2.36 -31.28
CA VAL A 84 15.48 2.89 -32.40
C VAL A 84 15.80 2.22 -33.75
N ASN A 85 16.86 1.39 -33.82
CA ASN A 85 17.28 0.71 -35.05
C ASN A 85 17.85 -0.70 -34.76
N PRO A 86 17.04 -1.77 -34.78
CA PRO A 86 15.57 -1.75 -34.90
C PRO A 86 14.92 -1.15 -33.66
N VAL A 87 13.66 -0.72 -33.79
CA VAL A 87 12.86 -0.27 -32.64
C VAL A 87 12.66 -1.44 -31.69
N SER A 88 13.04 -1.27 -30.44
CA SER A 88 12.84 -2.23 -29.35
C SER A 88 12.21 -1.49 -28.18
N LEU A 89 11.01 -1.92 -27.78
CA LEU A 89 10.32 -1.40 -26.60
C LEU A 89 10.70 -2.20 -25.37
N HIS A 90 10.84 -1.49 -24.25
CA HIS A 90 11.09 -2.09 -22.96
C HIS A 90 9.84 -2.80 -22.44
N SER A 91 10.05 -3.84 -21.66
CA SER A 91 8.99 -4.59 -20.99
C SER A 91 9.44 -5.01 -19.61
N GLY A 92 8.53 -4.96 -18.64
CA GLY A 92 8.78 -5.26 -17.25
C GLY A 92 9.32 -4.06 -16.46
N TRP A 93 10.16 -4.34 -15.47
CA TRP A 93 10.69 -3.35 -14.55
C TRP A 93 11.79 -2.50 -15.18
N LEU A 94 11.59 -1.18 -15.17
CA LEU A 94 12.56 -0.18 -15.61
C LEU A 94 12.94 0.70 -14.42
N TYR A 95 14.25 0.83 -14.13
CA TYR A 95 14.76 1.82 -13.20
C TYR A 95 15.42 2.97 -13.95
N THR A 96 14.88 4.17 -13.80
CA THR A 96 15.44 5.38 -14.44
C THR A 96 15.10 6.60 -13.60
N ASN A 97 15.98 7.61 -13.63
CA ASN A 97 15.80 8.87 -12.90
C ASN A 97 15.45 8.71 -11.40
N GLY A 98 15.97 7.66 -10.76
CA GLY A 98 15.76 7.43 -9.33
C GLY A 98 14.48 6.66 -8.97
N ALA A 99 13.63 6.32 -9.93
CA ALA A 99 12.34 5.65 -9.70
C ALA A 99 12.21 4.35 -10.49
N TRP A 100 11.35 3.46 -9.99
CA TRP A 100 10.94 2.23 -10.67
C TRP A 100 9.64 2.46 -11.43
N TYR A 101 9.57 1.89 -12.62
CA TYR A 101 8.41 1.91 -13.51
C TYR A 101 8.12 0.48 -13.96
N TRP A 102 6.88 0.19 -14.29
CA TRP A 102 6.48 -1.05 -14.93
C TRP A 102 5.95 -0.79 -16.33
N LEU A 103 6.54 -1.44 -17.32
CA LEU A 103 6.09 -1.44 -18.71
C LEU A 103 5.40 -2.77 -18.96
N ASP A 104 4.10 -2.76 -19.22
CA ASP A 104 3.33 -3.99 -19.37
C ASP A 104 3.96 -4.91 -20.45
N PRO A 105 4.23 -6.20 -20.14
CA PRO A 105 4.93 -7.06 -21.10
C PRO A 105 4.17 -7.33 -22.41
N SER A 106 2.86 -7.12 -22.44
CA SER A 106 2.02 -7.39 -23.62
C SER A 106 1.81 -6.16 -24.50
N THR A 107 1.65 -4.99 -23.88
CA THR A 107 1.33 -3.72 -24.57
C THR A 107 2.51 -2.77 -24.60
N HIS A 108 3.49 -2.96 -23.72
CA HIS A 108 4.64 -2.08 -23.46
C HIS A 108 4.27 -0.70 -22.89
N ALA A 109 2.99 -0.50 -22.58
CA ALA A 109 2.52 0.73 -21.95
C ALA A 109 2.96 0.76 -20.48
N MET A 110 3.34 1.95 -20.02
CA MET A 110 3.68 2.22 -18.64
C MET A 110 2.44 2.12 -17.75
N ALA A 111 2.55 1.38 -16.64
CA ALA A 111 1.49 1.28 -15.67
C ALA A 111 1.33 2.58 -14.85
N ILE A 112 0.07 2.86 -14.51
CA ILE A 112 -0.36 3.84 -13.52
C ILE A 112 -1.42 3.18 -12.63
N GLY A 113 -1.52 3.61 -11.38
CA GLY A 113 -2.43 3.02 -10.39
C GLY A 113 -2.02 1.61 -9.96
N LEU A 114 -3.01 0.83 -9.51
CA LEU A 114 -2.84 -0.56 -9.09
C LEU A 114 -2.51 -1.46 -10.29
N HIS A 115 -1.43 -2.24 -10.20
CA HIS A 115 -1.05 -3.18 -11.25
C HIS A 115 -0.42 -4.45 -10.69
N GLU A 116 -0.69 -5.58 -11.33
CA GLU A 116 -0.04 -6.87 -11.02
C GLU A 116 1.26 -7.00 -11.81
N CYS A 117 2.37 -7.19 -11.11
CA CYS A 117 3.70 -7.29 -11.69
C CYS A 117 4.38 -8.56 -11.17
N ASN A 118 4.55 -9.57 -12.04
CA ASN A 118 5.19 -10.84 -11.70
C ASN A 118 4.57 -11.56 -10.46
N GLY A 119 3.24 -11.46 -10.29
CA GLY A 119 2.51 -12.13 -9.21
C GLY A 119 2.53 -11.37 -7.88
N SER A 120 2.77 -10.07 -7.90
CA SER A 120 2.53 -9.20 -6.75
C SER A 120 1.91 -7.88 -7.22
N ALA A 121 1.03 -7.32 -6.41
CA ALA A 121 0.42 -6.03 -6.65
C ALA A 121 1.37 -4.88 -6.30
N TYR A 122 1.38 -3.84 -7.13
CA TYR A 122 2.13 -2.60 -6.93
C TYR A 122 1.21 -1.42 -7.21
N TRP A 123 1.56 -0.26 -6.65
CA TRP A 123 0.93 1.00 -6.99
C TRP A 123 1.91 1.92 -7.72
N PHE A 124 1.48 2.49 -8.83
CA PHE A 124 2.23 3.50 -9.58
C PHE A 124 1.47 4.83 -9.52
N ASP A 125 2.16 5.93 -9.22
CA ASP A 125 1.52 7.24 -9.21
C ASP A 125 1.18 7.74 -10.62
N ALA A 126 0.62 8.95 -10.74
CA ALA A 126 0.25 9.52 -12.04
C ALA A 126 1.45 9.74 -12.99
N SER A 127 2.68 9.77 -12.47
CA SER A 127 3.90 9.82 -13.27
C SER A 127 4.41 8.44 -13.69
N GLY A 128 3.78 7.36 -13.19
CA GLY A 128 4.20 5.98 -13.38
C GLY A 128 5.29 5.53 -12.41
N ALA A 129 5.69 6.37 -11.44
CA ALA A 129 6.67 5.99 -10.46
C ALA A 129 6.04 5.04 -9.42
N MET A 130 6.73 3.94 -9.14
CA MET A 130 6.32 2.95 -8.15
C MET A 130 6.32 3.56 -6.74
N ALA A 131 5.18 3.45 -6.06
CA ALA A 131 5.01 3.96 -4.71
C ALA A 131 5.71 3.07 -3.67
N THR A 132 6.02 3.69 -2.53
CA THR A 132 6.38 3.02 -1.28
C THR A 132 5.67 3.74 -0.13
N GLY A 133 5.42 3.05 0.98
CA GLY A 133 4.66 3.57 2.12
C GLY A 133 3.15 3.59 1.88
N TRP A 134 2.46 4.47 2.60
CA TRP A 134 1.00 4.60 2.52
C TRP A 134 0.57 5.23 1.19
N VAL A 135 -0.46 4.64 0.58
CA VAL A 135 -1.09 5.12 -0.65
C VAL A 135 -2.57 5.33 -0.39
N LEU A 136 -3.07 6.52 -0.74
CA LEU A 136 -4.49 6.85 -0.71
C LEU A 136 -5.01 6.98 -2.13
N ASP A 137 -5.98 6.15 -2.50
CA ASP A 137 -6.68 6.23 -3.78
C ASP A 137 -8.19 6.16 -3.58
N GLY A 138 -8.91 7.15 -4.10
CA GLY A 138 -10.37 7.19 -4.02
C GLY A 138 -10.96 7.09 -2.61
N GLY A 139 -10.20 7.46 -1.56
CA GLY A 139 -10.61 7.29 -0.16
C GLY A 139 -10.22 5.94 0.47
N THR A 140 -9.57 5.07 -0.29
CA THR A 140 -9.11 3.74 0.13
C THR A 140 -7.60 3.77 0.40
N TRP A 141 -7.19 3.24 1.55
CA TRP A 141 -5.79 3.16 1.92
C TRP A 141 -5.18 1.80 1.57
N TYR A 142 -3.94 1.84 1.07
CA TYR A 142 -3.07 0.70 0.82
C TYR A 142 -1.70 0.97 1.42
N TYR A 143 -0.89 -0.07 1.59
CA TYR A 143 0.50 0.10 2.02
C TYR A 143 1.46 -0.61 1.06
N ALA A 144 2.27 0.15 0.33
CA ALA A 144 3.38 -0.35 -0.45
C ALA A 144 4.60 -0.57 0.46
N THR A 145 5.12 -1.79 0.51
CA THR A 145 6.30 -2.11 1.32
C THR A 145 7.56 -1.43 0.76
N GLY A 146 8.71 -1.61 1.43
CA GLY A 146 9.98 -1.06 0.93
C GLY A 146 10.41 -1.60 -0.44
N SER A 147 9.88 -2.74 -0.88
CA SER A 147 10.07 -3.27 -2.24
C SER A 147 9.05 -2.73 -3.24
N GLY A 148 8.07 -1.94 -2.79
CA GLY A 148 6.93 -1.46 -3.57
C GLY A 148 5.72 -2.39 -3.63
N ALA A 149 5.91 -3.69 -3.33
CA ALA A 149 4.81 -4.64 -3.32
C ALA A 149 3.79 -4.23 -2.25
N LEU A 150 2.49 -4.27 -2.58
CA LEU A 150 1.43 -3.97 -1.65
C LEU A 150 1.36 -5.03 -0.55
N ALA A 151 1.30 -4.57 0.69
CA ALA A 151 1.14 -5.42 1.85
C ALA A 151 -0.24 -6.10 1.84
N SER A 152 -0.28 -7.27 2.48
CA SER A 152 -1.47 -8.10 2.64
C SER A 152 -1.41 -8.77 4.00
N GLY A 153 -2.55 -8.89 4.68
CA GLY A 153 -2.67 -9.40 6.03
C GLY A 153 -2.13 -8.42 7.09
N TRP A 154 -1.56 -8.99 8.15
CA TRP A 154 -1.03 -8.21 9.28
C TRP A 154 0.22 -7.43 8.92
N LEU A 155 0.19 -6.13 9.20
CA LEU A 155 1.33 -5.22 9.05
C LEU A 155 1.65 -4.58 10.40
N ASN A 156 2.91 -4.67 10.84
CA ASN A 156 3.41 -3.94 12.00
C ASN A 156 4.31 -2.80 11.53
N LEU A 157 3.90 -1.57 11.82
CA LEU A 157 4.73 -0.39 11.62
C LEU A 157 5.07 0.19 12.99
N ASN A 158 6.31 0.01 13.42
CA ASN A 158 6.85 0.58 14.67
C ASN A 158 5.98 0.30 15.92
N GLY A 159 5.43 -0.91 16.03
CA GLY A 159 4.57 -1.31 17.15
C GLY A 159 3.08 -1.06 16.94
N THR A 160 2.70 -0.35 15.88
CA THR A 160 1.29 -0.18 15.50
C THR A 160 0.89 -1.25 14.49
N TRP A 161 -0.21 -1.95 14.77
CA TRP A 161 -0.72 -3.01 13.91
C TRP A 161 -1.81 -2.49 12.99
N TYR A 162 -1.78 -2.97 11.75
CA TYR A 162 -2.76 -2.74 10.71
C TYR A 162 -3.12 -4.07 10.07
N TRP A 163 -4.29 -4.12 9.43
CA TRP A 163 -4.68 -5.22 8.58
C TRP A 163 -4.95 -4.70 7.17
N LEU A 164 -4.31 -5.32 6.19
CA LEU A 164 -4.56 -5.10 4.78
C LEU A 164 -5.30 -6.34 4.27
N ASP A 165 -6.44 -6.18 3.63
CA ASP A 165 -7.22 -7.30 3.12
C ASP A 165 -6.34 -8.16 2.18
N PRO A 166 -6.22 -9.48 2.39
CA PRO A 166 -5.32 -10.30 1.59
C PRO A 166 -5.67 -10.42 0.11
N SER A 167 -6.91 -10.09 -0.28
CA SER A 167 -7.38 -10.21 -1.66
C SER A 167 -7.40 -8.86 -2.40
N THR A 168 -7.64 -7.77 -1.68
CA THR A 168 -7.84 -6.44 -2.26
C THR A 168 -6.76 -5.45 -1.83
N HIS A 169 -5.90 -5.80 -0.88
CA HIS A 169 -4.87 -4.95 -0.26
C HIS A 169 -5.40 -3.73 0.50
N VAL A 170 -6.71 -3.61 0.67
CA VAL A 170 -7.38 -2.49 1.33
C VAL A 170 -7.11 -2.53 2.83
N MET A 171 -6.68 -1.40 3.39
CA MET A 171 -6.54 -1.25 4.83
C MET A 171 -7.89 -1.30 5.53
N ALA A 172 -8.00 -2.14 6.56
CA ALA A 172 -9.19 -2.24 7.38
C ALA A 172 -9.36 -1.04 8.32
N THR A 173 -10.62 -0.65 8.49
CA THR A 173 -11.09 0.29 9.52
C THR A 173 -12.36 -0.29 10.16
N GLY A 174 -12.63 0.06 11.41
CA GLY A 174 -13.78 -0.43 12.16
C GLY A 174 -13.65 -1.91 12.55
N LEU A 175 -14.79 -2.55 12.77
CA LEU A 175 -14.89 -3.97 13.12
C LEU A 175 -14.51 -4.85 11.91
N HIS A 176 -13.52 -5.73 12.06
CA HIS A 176 -13.03 -6.55 10.97
C HIS A 176 -12.61 -7.96 11.43
N GLY A 177 -12.92 -8.97 10.62
CA GLY A 177 -12.53 -10.35 10.86
C GLY A 177 -11.16 -10.65 10.27
N CYS A 178 -10.22 -11.09 11.10
CA CYS A 178 -8.85 -11.42 10.69
C CYS A 178 -8.53 -12.84 11.17
N ASN A 179 -8.31 -13.77 10.24
CA ASN A 179 -7.94 -15.16 10.54
C ASN A 179 -8.83 -15.86 11.59
N GLY A 180 -10.14 -15.61 11.55
CA GLY A 180 -11.12 -16.24 12.45
C GLY A 180 -11.30 -15.57 13.81
N SER A 181 -10.68 -14.41 14.05
CA SER A 181 -10.94 -13.56 15.23
C SER A 181 -11.41 -12.18 14.79
N MET A 182 -12.23 -11.52 15.61
CA MET A 182 -12.67 -10.15 15.37
C MET A 182 -11.70 -9.16 16.00
N TYR A 183 -11.46 -8.05 15.30
CA TYR A 183 -10.60 -6.95 15.72
C TYR A 183 -11.32 -5.63 15.45
N TRP A 184 -10.88 -4.57 16.10
CA TRP A 184 -11.32 -3.23 15.77
C TRP A 184 -10.12 -2.37 15.39
N PHE A 185 -10.26 -1.65 14.28
CA PHE A 185 -9.27 -0.71 13.76
C PHE A 185 -9.86 0.70 13.80
N ASN A 186 -9.09 1.69 14.23
CA ASN A 186 -9.57 3.08 14.25
C ASN A 186 -9.64 3.67 12.84
N GLY A 187 -10.02 4.95 12.72
CA GLY A 187 -10.10 5.65 11.43
C GLY A 187 -8.75 5.79 10.70
N SER A 188 -7.62 5.65 11.42
CA SER A 188 -6.27 5.58 10.82
C SER A 188 -5.83 4.15 10.51
N GLY A 189 -6.71 3.15 10.67
CA GLY A 189 -6.42 1.73 10.47
C GLY A 189 -5.58 1.07 11.57
N SER A 190 -5.31 1.78 12.66
CA SER A 190 -4.54 1.24 13.78
C SER A 190 -5.41 0.32 14.63
N MET A 191 -4.93 -0.89 14.89
CA MET A 191 -5.61 -1.89 15.71
C MET A 191 -5.73 -1.41 17.16
N ALA A 192 -6.94 -1.49 17.72
CA ALA A 192 -7.18 -1.15 19.11
C ALA A 192 -6.78 -2.27 20.08
N THR A 193 -6.52 -1.87 21.32
CA THR A 193 -6.48 -2.73 22.51
C THR A 193 -7.27 -2.03 23.62
N GLY A 194 -7.82 -2.80 24.56
CA GLY A 194 -8.68 -2.29 25.62
C GLY A 194 -10.12 -2.03 25.18
N TRP A 195 -10.81 -1.16 25.91
CA TRP A 195 -12.21 -0.82 25.64
C TRP A 195 -12.37 0.03 24.39
N VAL A 196 -13.33 -0.33 23.55
CA VAL A 196 -13.68 0.38 22.30
C VAL A 196 -15.17 0.72 22.34
N LEU A 197 -15.51 1.97 22.03
CA LEU A 197 -16.89 2.41 21.87
C LEU A 197 -17.14 2.74 20.39
N ASP A 198 -18.09 2.03 19.78
CA ASP A 198 -18.50 2.27 18.40
C ASP A 198 -20.03 2.29 18.28
N GLY A 199 -20.59 3.37 17.72
CA GLY A 199 -22.04 3.52 17.55
C GLY A 199 -22.87 3.40 18.84
N GLY A 200 -22.28 3.66 20.02
CA GLY A 200 -22.94 3.45 21.31
C GLY A 200 -22.81 2.04 21.90
N THR A 201 -22.16 1.13 21.18
CA THR A 201 -21.87 -0.24 21.61
C THR A 201 -20.44 -0.34 22.12
N TRP A 202 -20.26 -0.93 23.29
CA TRP A 202 -18.93 -1.21 23.85
C TRP A 202 -18.42 -2.57 23.42
N TYR A 203 -17.14 -2.65 23.13
CA TYR A 203 -16.38 -3.87 22.85
C TYR A 203 -15.12 -3.87 23.71
N TYR A 204 -14.52 -5.04 23.92
CA TYR A 204 -13.24 -5.15 24.61
C TYR A 204 -12.22 -5.89 23.75
N ALA A 205 -11.22 -5.17 23.24
CA ALA A 205 -10.05 -5.74 22.58
C ALA A 205 -9.05 -6.20 23.64
N THR A 206 -8.66 -7.48 23.61
CA THR A 206 -7.65 -8.03 24.52
C THR A 206 -6.26 -7.47 24.21
N GLY A 207 -5.23 -7.87 24.97
CA GLY A 207 -3.86 -7.45 24.71
C GLY A 207 -3.31 -7.87 23.33
N SER A 208 -3.90 -8.88 22.69
CA SER A 208 -3.58 -9.26 21.31
C SER A 208 -4.37 -8.48 20.25
N GLY A 209 -5.29 -7.60 20.68
CA GLY A 209 -6.24 -6.88 19.82
C GLY A 209 -7.51 -7.66 19.48
N ALA A 210 -7.52 -8.97 19.65
CA ALA A 210 -8.72 -9.77 19.40
C ALA A 210 -9.83 -9.37 20.37
N LEU A 211 -11.04 -9.16 19.85
CA LEU A 211 -12.21 -8.83 20.65
C LEU A 211 -12.60 -10.02 21.52
N ALA A 212 -12.82 -9.74 22.81
CA ALA A 212 -13.30 -10.72 23.76
C ALA A 212 -14.72 -11.20 23.40
N SER A 213 -15.02 -12.41 23.84
CA SER A 213 -16.33 -13.05 23.71
C SER A 213 -16.59 -13.86 24.98
N GLY A 214 -17.80 -13.76 25.52
CA GLY A 214 -18.19 -14.35 26.81
C GLY A 214 -17.68 -13.54 28.00
N TRP A 215 -17.37 -14.24 29.10
CA TRP A 215 -16.90 -13.62 30.34
C TRP A 215 -15.51 -13.01 30.19
N ALA A 216 -15.36 -11.74 30.57
CA ALA A 216 -14.08 -11.04 30.63
C ALA A 216 -13.90 -10.38 32.00
N TYR A 217 -12.75 -10.62 32.65
CA TYR A 217 -12.39 -9.94 33.89
C TYR A 217 -11.44 -8.79 33.58
N VAL A 218 -11.91 -7.56 33.79
CA VAL A 218 -11.19 -6.34 33.41
C VAL A 218 -11.25 -5.35 34.55
N GLY A 219 -10.08 -4.87 35.01
CA GLY A 219 -10.02 -3.81 36.02
C GLY A 219 -10.71 -4.13 37.35
N GLY A 220 -10.82 -5.39 37.73
CA GLY A 220 -11.45 -5.81 39.00
C GLY A 220 -12.94 -6.14 38.92
N ALA A 221 -13.55 -6.10 37.73
CA ALA A 221 -14.94 -6.46 37.51
C ALA A 221 -15.10 -7.47 36.37
N TRP A 222 -16.16 -8.28 36.44
CA TRP A 222 -16.56 -9.16 35.35
C TRP A 222 -17.50 -8.45 34.40
N TYR A 223 -17.35 -8.72 33.11
CA TYR A 223 -18.19 -8.24 32.02
C TYR A 223 -18.59 -9.44 31.18
N TRP A 224 -19.70 -9.31 30.47
CA TRP A 224 -20.10 -10.27 29.45
C TRP A 224 -20.12 -9.60 28.08
N LEU A 225 -19.33 -10.14 27.15
CA LEU A 225 -19.31 -9.74 25.75
C LEU A 225 -20.11 -10.78 25.00
N ASP A 226 -21.19 -10.38 24.32
CA ASP A 226 -22.03 -11.29 23.57
C ASP A 226 -21.18 -12.12 22.59
N PRO A 227 -21.20 -13.48 22.65
CA PRO A 227 -20.31 -14.30 21.82
C PRO A 227 -20.53 -14.18 20.31
N SER A 228 -21.67 -13.66 19.86
CA SER A 228 -21.99 -13.53 18.44
C SER A 228 -21.64 -12.15 17.88
N THR A 229 -21.81 -11.11 18.67
CA THR A 229 -21.63 -9.71 18.25
C THR A 229 -20.41 -9.04 18.87
N HIS A 230 -19.80 -9.66 19.89
CA HIS A 230 -18.75 -9.10 20.74
C HIS A 230 -19.18 -7.87 21.56
N ALA A 231 -20.46 -7.49 21.50
CA ALA A 231 -20.99 -6.34 22.21
C ALA A 231 -21.06 -6.61 23.72
N MET A 232 -20.57 -5.67 24.51
CA MET A 232 -20.72 -5.68 25.95
C MET A 232 -22.20 -5.48 26.31
N VAL A 233 -22.74 -6.39 27.11
CA VAL A 233 -24.13 -6.31 27.56
C VAL A 233 -24.25 -5.45 28.82
N THR A 234 -25.47 -4.96 29.06
CA THR A 234 -25.87 -4.28 30.30
C THR A 234 -27.22 -4.81 30.76
N GLY A 235 -27.64 -4.48 31.99
CA GLY A 235 -28.93 -4.88 32.53
C GLY A 235 -29.02 -6.37 32.86
N VAL A 236 -30.24 -6.89 32.86
CA VAL A 236 -30.50 -8.30 33.19
C VAL A 236 -30.37 -9.16 31.94
N GLN A 237 -29.55 -10.21 32.00
CA GLN A 237 -29.25 -11.12 30.90
C GLN A 237 -29.42 -12.58 31.33
N GLN A 238 -29.79 -13.45 30.37
CA GLN A 238 -29.82 -14.90 30.54
C GLN A 238 -28.61 -15.50 29.84
N ILE A 239 -27.72 -16.14 30.59
CA ILE A 239 -26.47 -16.72 30.11
C ILE A 239 -26.41 -18.16 30.62
N ASP A 240 -26.32 -19.13 29.70
CA ASP A 240 -26.26 -20.57 30.01
C ASP A 240 -27.35 -21.07 30.98
N GLY A 241 -28.56 -20.48 30.87
CA GLY A 241 -29.72 -20.86 31.70
C GLY A 241 -29.73 -20.22 33.10
N ALA A 242 -28.81 -19.31 33.40
CA ALA A 242 -28.78 -18.52 34.62
C ALA A 242 -28.95 -17.03 34.34
N GLN A 243 -29.58 -16.32 35.28
CA GLN A 243 -29.79 -14.88 35.18
C GLN A 243 -28.64 -14.12 35.83
N TYR A 244 -28.07 -13.16 35.11
CA TYR A 244 -27.02 -12.25 35.59
C TYR A 244 -27.48 -10.81 35.42
N SER A 245 -27.09 -9.95 36.36
CA SER A 245 -27.38 -8.51 36.30
C SER A 245 -26.10 -7.71 36.16
N PHE A 246 -26.08 -6.82 35.16
CA PHE A 246 -24.96 -5.95 34.85
C PHE A 246 -25.37 -4.49 35.03
N ALA A 247 -24.48 -3.69 35.60
CA ALA A 247 -24.64 -2.24 35.70
C ALA A 247 -24.67 -1.57 34.31
N SER A 248 -25.00 -0.28 34.26
CA SER A 248 -25.01 0.50 33.02
C SER A 248 -23.64 0.64 32.36
N ASN A 249 -22.56 0.48 33.13
CA ASN A 249 -21.19 0.40 32.61
C ASN A 249 -20.76 -1.04 32.24
N GLY A 250 -21.68 -2.01 32.32
CA GLY A 250 -21.44 -3.41 31.97
C GLY A 250 -20.81 -4.27 33.06
N ALA A 251 -20.45 -3.72 34.22
CA ALA A 251 -19.90 -4.50 35.32
C ALA A 251 -20.96 -5.43 35.93
N TRP A 252 -20.63 -6.70 36.09
CA TRP A 252 -21.48 -7.69 36.77
C TRP A 252 -21.65 -7.34 38.25
N LEU A 253 -22.89 -7.47 38.75
CA LEU A 253 -23.28 -7.04 40.09
C LEU A 253 -23.13 -8.11 41.19
N GLY A 254 -22.74 -9.34 40.83
CA GLY A 254 -22.62 -10.47 41.77
C GLY A 254 -23.91 -11.24 41.97
#